data_AF-A0A3D4J9X1-F1
#
_entry.id   AF-A0A3D4J9X1-F1
#
_cell.length_a   1.000
_cell.length_b   1.000
_cell.length_c   1.000
_cell.angle_alpha   90.00
_cell.angle_beta   90.00
_cell.angle_gamma   90.00
#
_symmetry.space_group_name_H-M   'P 1'
#
loop_
_entity.id
_entity.type
_entity.pdbx_description
1 polymer ?
#
loop_
_entity_poly.entity_id
_entity_poly.type
_entity_poly.pdbx_seq_one_letter_code
_entity_poly.pdbx_strand_id
1 'polypeptide(L)'
;MDKTIRIHFDNIRSEDPQKQNKAYHALIDATDKPVVWAYEVWDELFEGLKHKDNHVRAISSQVLANLAKSDPKEKMLKDFGKLLDVTKDEKFVTARHCLQSLWKVGVAGKKQQKVYMDGLEKRFKECAKEKNASLIRYDILVSMKNVYNEVKDESIKEKALALIETEKDAKYQKKYKTVWKA
;
A
#
# COMPACT_ATOMS: atom_id res chain seq x y z
N MET A 1 7.94 22.48 -3.23
CA MET A 1 6.62 22.10 -3.81
C MET A 1 5.90 23.34 -4.36
N ASP A 2 5.07 23.22 -5.40
CA ASP A 2 4.25 24.36 -5.84
C ASP A 2 3.03 24.60 -4.92
N LYS A 3 2.44 25.80 -5.03
CA LYS A 3 1.32 26.23 -4.17
C LYS A 3 0.06 25.37 -4.39
N THR A 4 -0.19 24.90 -5.60
CA THR A 4 -1.37 24.09 -5.94
C THR A 4 -1.29 22.73 -5.23
N ILE A 5 -0.14 22.07 -5.28
CA ILE A 5 0.06 20.80 -4.58
C ILE A 5 -0.02 20.99 -3.06
N ARG A 6 0.53 22.07 -2.49
CA ARG A 6 0.37 22.39 -1.04
C ARG A 6 -1.10 22.50 -0.65
N ILE A 7 -1.90 23.22 -1.44
CA ILE A 7 -3.35 23.36 -1.21
C ILE A 7 -4.03 21.98 -1.21
N HIS A 8 -3.62 21.06 -2.08
CA HIS A 8 -4.15 19.70 -2.05
C HIS A 8 -3.75 18.93 -0.79
N PHE A 9 -2.51 19.04 -0.31
CA PHE A 9 -2.12 18.46 0.98
C PHE A 9 -2.91 19.01 2.16
N ASP A 10 -3.19 20.32 2.18
CA ASP A 10 -4.03 20.91 3.23
C ASP A 10 -5.47 20.35 3.14
N ASN A 11 -6.00 20.25 1.93
CA ASN A 11 -7.35 19.80 1.66
C ASN A 11 -7.59 18.31 1.91
N ILE A 12 -6.57 17.45 2.05
CA ILE A 12 -6.82 16.06 2.49
C ILE A 12 -7.44 16.01 3.90
N ARG A 13 -7.26 17.06 4.70
CA ARG A 13 -7.86 17.21 6.04
C ARG A 13 -9.14 18.07 6.05
N SER A 14 -9.63 18.45 4.88
CA SER A 14 -10.87 19.21 4.76
C SER A 14 -12.07 18.38 5.24
N GLU A 15 -12.95 19.00 6.02
CA GLU A 15 -14.24 18.41 6.41
C GLU A 15 -15.25 18.40 5.26
N ASP A 16 -15.02 19.20 4.22
CA ASP A 16 -15.78 19.14 2.96
C ASP A 16 -15.33 17.93 2.12
N PRO A 17 -16.21 16.92 1.91
CA PRO A 17 -15.85 15.69 1.21
C PRO A 17 -15.48 15.90 -0.26
N GLN A 18 -16.05 16.91 -0.92
CA GLN A 18 -15.74 17.20 -2.32
C GLN A 18 -14.32 17.76 -2.45
N LYS A 19 -13.93 18.65 -1.53
CA LYS A 19 -12.56 19.17 -1.46
C LYS A 19 -11.56 18.07 -1.12
N GLN A 20 -11.87 17.21 -0.15
CA GLN A 20 -11.01 16.09 0.23
C GLN A 20 -10.83 15.10 -0.94
N ASN A 21 -11.91 14.74 -1.63
CA ASN A 21 -11.83 13.84 -2.78
C ASN A 21 -11.05 14.46 -3.95
N LYS A 22 -11.25 15.74 -4.25
CA LYS A 22 -10.47 16.45 -5.27
C LYS A 22 -8.99 16.49 -4.92
N ALA A 23 -8.66 16.72 -3.66
CA ALA A 23 -7.28 16.67 -3.17
C ALA A 23 -6.66 15.29 -3.33
N TYR A 24 -7.39 14.23 -2.93
CA TYR A 24 -6.95 12.86 -3.13
C TYR A 24 -6.59 12.57 -4.59
N HIS A 25 -7.49 12.84 -5.53
CA HIS A 25 -7.22 12.60 -6.95
C HIS A 25 -6.01 13.39 -7.46
N ALA A 26 -5.92 14.69 -7.14
CA ALA A 26 -4.81 15.52 -7.55
C ALA A 26 -3.45 15.02 -7.03
N LEU A 27 -3.40 14.55 -5.77
CA LEU A 27 -2.17 14.02 -5.19
C LEU A 27 -1.80 12.66 -5.78
N ILE A 28 -2.76 11.77 -6.01
CA ILE A 28 -2.50 10.47 -6.65
C ILE A 28 -1.97 10.69 -8.07
N ASP A 29 -2.59 11.57 -8.85
CA ASP A 29 -2.16 11.88 -10.22
C ASP A 29 -0.76 12.52 -10.24
N ALA A 30 -0.50 13.48 -9.34
CA ALA A 30 0.80 14.14 -9.25
C ALA A 30 1.92 13.16 -8.86
N THR A 31 1.63 12.20 -7.98
CA THR A 31 2.60 11.21 -7.46
C THR A 31 2.64 9.92 -8.28
N ASP A 32 1.86 9.83 -9.37
CA ASP A 32 1.98 8.72 -10.32
C ASP A 32 3.34 8.76 -11.06
N LYS A 33 3.98 9.94 -11.11
CA LYS A 33 5.35 10.11 -11.57
C LYS A 33 6.28 10.53 -10.42
N PRO A 34 7.61 10.34 -10.55
CA PRO A 34 8.55 10.85 -9.57
C PRO A 34 8.41 12.36 -9.35
N VAL A 35 8.45 12.79 -8.09
CA VAL A 35 8.35 14.20 -7.68
C VAL A 35 9.54 14.61 -6.82
N VAL A 36 9.94 15.88 -6.93
CA VAL A 36 11.09 16.43 -6.19
C VAL A 36 10.77 16.80 -4.74
N TRP A 37 9.49 16.95 -4.42
CA TRP A 37 9.01 17.47 -3.13
C TRP A 37 8.61 16.37 -2.13
N ALA A 38 8.85 15.09 -2.44
CA ALA A 38 8.42 13.96 -1.60
C ALA A 38 8.81 14.12 -0.11
N TYR A 39 10.02 14.64 0.14
CA TYR A 39 10.52 14.86 1.50
C TYR A 39 9.91 16.05 2.23
N GLU A 40 9.30 17.01 1.51
CA GLU A 40 8.63 18.16 2.13
C GLU A 40 7.34 17.74 2.85
N VAL A 41 6.72 16.64 2.45
CA VAL A 41 5.42 16.16 2.96
C VAL A 41 5.48 14.79 3.63
N TRP A 42 6.65 14.15 3.61
CA TRP A 42 6.83 12.78 4.10
C TRP A 42 6.38 12.63 5.55
N ASP A 43 6.92 13.47 6.44
CA ASP A 43 6.67 13.37 7.87
C ASP A 43 5.21 13.75 8.20
N GLU A 44 4.66 14.74 7.49
CA GLU A 44 3.25 15.13 7.57
C GLU A 44 2.30 13.98 7.17
N LEU A 45 2.63 13.22 6.12
CA LEU A 45 1.85 12.05 5.72
C LEU A 45 1.96 10.93 6.75
N PHE A 46 3.11 10.75 7.40
CA PHE A 46 3.28 9.78 8.49
C PHE A 46 2.42 10.13 9.71
N GLU A 47 2.33 11.41 10.07
CA GLU A 47 1.39 11.88 11.08
C GLU A 47 -0.07 11.58 10.67
N GLY A 48 -0.37 11.77 9.38
CA GLY A 48 -1.66 11.45 8.77
C GLY A 48 -2.09 9.99 8.95
N LEU A 49 -1.16 9.03 9.07
CA LEU A 49 -1.47 7.62 9.32
C LEU A 49 -2.14 7.37 10.68
N LYS A 50 -2.05 8.32 11.62
CA LYS A 50 -2.63 8.22 12.97
C LYS A 50 -3.82 9.18 13.17
N HIS A 51 -4.29 9.81 12.10
CA HIS A 51 -5.33 10.81 12.18
C HIS A 51 -6.67 10.21 12.63
N LYS A 52 -7.48 10.99 13.37
CA LYS A 52 -8.81 10.56 13.85
C LYS A 52 -9.76 10.18 12.71
N ASP A 53 -9.69 10.91 11.61
CA ASP A 53 -10.44 10.64 10.38
C ASP A 53 -9.76 9.54 9.57
N ASN A 54 -10.51 8.46 9.31
CA ASN A 54 -10.05 7.30 8.56
C ASN A 54 -9.80 7.59 7.08
N HIS A 55 -10.42 8.63 6.52
CA HIS A 55 -10.13 9.09 5.15
C HIS A 55 -8.74 9.69 5.07
N VAL A 56 -8.34 10.52 6.03
CA VAL A 56 -6.97 11.06 6.11
C VAL A 56 -5.94 9.93 6.22
N ARG A 57 -6.20 8.92 7.07
CA ARG A 57 -5.32 7.75 7.18
C ARG A 57 -5.19 7.00 5.85
N ALA A 58 -6.33 6.75 5.19
CA ALA A 58 -6.36 6.08 3.90
C ALA A 58 -5.61 6.87 2.82
N ILE A 59 -5.91 8.15 2.65
CA ILE A 59 -5.24 9.02 1.68
C ILE A 59 -3.73 9.08 1.95
N SER A 60 -3.34 9.28 3.21
CA SER A 60 -1.94 9.39 3.59
C SER A 60 -1.14 8.12 3.26
N SER A 61 -1.71 6.94 3.54
CA SER A 61 -1.09 5.67 3.20
C SER A 61 -0.92 5.45 1.69
N GLN A 62 -1.93 5.83 0.90
CA GLN A 62 -1.90 5.69 -0.56
C GLN A 62 -0.88 6.63 -1.21
N VAL A 63 -0.83 7.90 -0.75
CA VAL A 63 0.15 8.87 -1.23
C VAL A 63 1.58 8.46 -0.83
N LEU A 64 1.80 7.98 0.41
CA LEU A 64 3.11 7.46 0.82
C LEU A 64 3.57 6.27 -0.05
N ALA A 65 2.66 5.35 -0.39
CA ALA A 65 2.98 4.24 -1.26
C ALA A 65 3.38 4.72 -2.68
N ASN A 66 2.69 5.74 -3.23
CA ASN A 66 3.09 6.37 -4.50
C ASN A 66 4.48 7.02 -4.42
N LEU A 67 4.77 7.72 -3.32
CA LEU A 67 6.03 8.45 -3.13
C LEU A 67 7.26 7.55 -3.01
N ALA A 68 7.12 6.22 -2.88
CA ALA A 68 8.25 5.30 -2.87
C ALA A 68 9.16 5.44 -4.10
N LYS A 69 8.60 5.77 -5.27
CA LYS A 69 9.38 6.04 -6.51
C LYS A 69 10.14 7.37 -6.48
N SER A 70 9.85 8.22 -5.51
CA SER A 70 10.43 9.55 -5.31
C SER A 70 11.36 9.58 -4.09
N ASP A 71 11.84 8.43 -3.63
CA ASP A 71 12.60 8.28 -2.39
C ASP A 71 14.07 7.81 -2.62
N PRO A 72 14.93 8.66 -3.22
CA PRO A 72 16.34 8.31 -3.45
C PRO A 72 17.16 8.11 -2.16
N LYS A 73 16.69 8.64 -1.02
CA LYS A 73 17.30 8.48 0.31
C LYS A 73 16.79 7.23 1.05
N GLU A 74 15.93 6.43 0.41
CA GLU A 74 15.46 5.15 0.93
C GLU A 74 14.78 5.24 2.33
N LYS A 75 14.11 6.37 2.65
CA LYS A 75 13.31 6.53 3.88
C LYS A 75 12.27 5.39 4.01
N MET A 76 11.65 4.99 2.91
CA MET A 76 10.65 3.94 2.86
C MET A 76 11.17 2.61 3.42
N LEU A 77 12.46 2.28 3.29
CA LEU A 77 12.99 1.03 3.85
C LEU A 77 12.84 0.96 5.38
N LYS A 78 13.02 2.10 6.06
CA LYS A 78 12.88 2.21 7.52
C LYS A 78 11.42 2.34 7.93
N ASP A 79 10.64 3.05 7.12
CA ASP A 79 9.27 3.41 7.47
C ASP A 79 8.22 2.42 6.97
N PHE A 80 8.57 1.46 6.12
CA PHE A 80 7.62 0.50 5.54
C PHE A 80 6.81 -0.26 6.59
N GLY A 81 7.42 -0.62 7.72
CA GLY A 81 6.71 -1.28 8.82
C GLY A 81 5.51 -0.46 9.33
N LYS A 82 5.67 0.87 9.46
CA LYS A 82 4.60 1.78 9.88
C LYS A 82 3.46 1.84 8.84
N LEU A 83 3.81 1.81 7.55
CA LEU A 83 2.82 1.78 6.47
C LEU A 83 2.07 0.45 6.45
N LEU A 84 2.79 -0.66 6.64
CA LEU A 84 2.22 -2.01 6.73
C LEU A 84 1.26 -2.16 7.92
N ASP A 85 1.53 -1.50 9.05
CA ASP A 85 0.64 -1.53 10.22
C ASP A 85 -0.75 -0.93 9.93
N VAL A 86 -0.88 -0.02 8.96
CA VAL A 86 -2.18 0.51 8.51
C VAL A 86 -3.05 -0.58 7.89
N THR A 87 -2.47 -1.70 7.42
CA THR A 87 -3.25 -2.87 6.96
C THR A 87 -3.97 -3.61 8.10
N LYS A 88 -3.83 -3.14 9.34
CA LYS A 88 -4.52 -3.59 10.56
C LYS A 88 -5.46 -2.51 11.12
N ASP A 89 -5.77 -1.46 10.35
CA ASP A 89 -6.66 -0.38 10.77
C ASP A 89 -8.02 -0.89 11.25
N GLU A 90 -8.55 -0.27 12.30
CA GLU A 90 -9.88 -0.55 12.85
C GLU A 90 -10.99 -0.42 11.80
N LYS A 91 -10.82 0.50 10.84
CA LYS A 91 -11.69 0.64 9.67
C LYS A 91 -11.13 -0.23 8.57
N PHE A 92 -11.76 -1.37 8.35
CA PHE A 92 -11.33 -2.33 7.34
C PHE A 92 -11.20 -1.71 5.93
N VAL A 93 -12.05 -0.74 5.58
CA VAL A 93 -11.95 0.00 4.30
C VAL A 93 -10.61 0.76 4.18
N THR A 94 -10.15 1.39 5.26
CA THR A 94 -8.84 2.07 5.32
C THR A 94 -7.70 1.07 5.22
N ALA A 95 -7.77 -0.04 5.96
CA ALA A 95 -6.79 -1.12 5.86
C ALA A 95 -6.66 -1.66 4.42
N ARG A 96 -7.80 -1.80 3.74
CA ARG A 96 -7.86 -2.29 2.36
C ARG A 96 -7.26 -1.30 1.36
N HIS A 97 -7.58 0.00 1.47
CA HIS A 97 -6.99 1.03 0.61
C HIS A 97 -5.46 1.09 0.72
N CYS A 98 -4.93 0.98 1.94
CA CYS A 98 -3.48 0.87 2.14
C CYS A 98 -2.93 -0.38 1.43
N LEU A 99 -3.48 -1.56 1.73
CA LEU A 99 -3.00 -2.84 1.21
C LEU A 99 -2.96 -2.89 -0.33
N GLN A 100 -4.01 -2.36 -0.97
CA GLN A 100 -4.12 -2.28 -2.43
C GLN A 100 -3.15 -1.30 -3.08
N SER A 101 -2.54 -0.39 -2.31
CA SER A 101 -1.53 0.56 -2.80
C SER A 101 -0.10 0.13 -2.53
N LEU A 102 0.15 -0.80 -1.59
CA LEU A 102 1.50 -1.20 -1.17
C LEU A 102 2.39 -1.72 -2.31
N TRP A 103 1.82 -2.28 -3.37
CA TRP A 103 2.59 -2.78 -4.52
C TRP A 103 3.48 -1.68 -5.15
N LYS A 104 3.09 -0.40 -5.03
CA LYS A 104 3.87 0.74 -5.53
C LYS A 104 5.23 0.88 -4.82
N VAL A 105 5.32 0.44 -3.57
CA VAL A 105 6.60 0.29 -2.86
C VAL A 105 7.40 -0.85 -3.48
N GLY A 106 6.77 -1.98 -3.74
CA GLY A 106 7.43 -3.17 -4.29
C GLY A 106 8.07 -2.97 -5.66
N VAL A 107 7.58 -2.03 -6.46
CA VAL A 107 8.12 -1.71 -7.80
C VAL A 107 9.15 -0.57 -7.79
N ALA A 108 9.33 0.12 -6.66
CA ALA A 108 10.19 1.32 -6.60
C ALA A 108 11.70 1.01 -6.69
N GLY A 109 12.11 -0.23 -6.44
CA GLY A 109 13.50 -0.66 -6.52
C GLY A 109 13.73 -2.00 -5.82
N LYS A 110 14.88 -2.63 -6.04
CA LYS A 110 15.16 -3.98 -5.50
C LYS A 110 15.18 -4.06 -3.98
N LYS A 111 15.67 -3.02 -3.28
CA LYS A 111 15.64 -2.98 -1.81
C LYS A 111 14.22 -2.83 -1.28
N GLN A 112 13.42 -1.99 -1.93
CA GLN A 112 12.01 -1.73 -1.60
C GLN A 112 11.17 -2.99 -1.86
N GLN A 113 11.41 -3.67 -2.98
CA GLN A 113 10.82 -4.97 -3.32
C GLN A 113 11.07 -6.00 -2.20
N LYS A 114 12.30 -6.06 -1.68
CA LYS A 114 12.64 -6.99 -0.58
C LYS A 114 11.84 -6.71 0.69
N VAL A 115 11.87 -5.47 1.20
CA VAL A 115 11.13 -5.14 2.44
C VAL A 115 9.62 -5.29 2.27
N TYR A 116 9.11 -4.99 1.07
CA TYR A 116 7.72 -5.21 0.69
C TYR A 116 7.34 -6.69 0.73
N MET A 117 8.13 -7.56 0.08
CA MET A 117 7.86 -8.99 0.04
C MET A 117 7.94 -9.62 1.43
N ASP A 118 8.99 -9.30 2.20
CA ASP A 118 9.17 -9.81 3.56
C ASP A 118 8.01 -9.39 4.47
N GLY A 119 7.56 -8.13 4.36
CA GLY A 119 6.43 -7.61 5.12
C GLY A 119 5.10 -8.24 4.73
N LEU A 120 4.79 -8.38 3.44
CA LEU A 120 3.54 -9.01 3.00
C LEU A 120 3.49 -10.51 3.30
N GLU A 121 4.63 -11.22 3.21
CA GLU A 121 4.71 -12.63 3.60
C GLU A 121 4.36 -12.79 5.09
N LYS A 122 4.92 -11.94 5.95
CA LYS A 122 4.58 -11.91 7.37
C LYS A 122 3.10 -11.57 7.58
N ARG A 123 2.60 -10.53 6.93
CA ARG A 123 1.19 -10.08 7.05
C ARG A 123 0.20 -11.18 6.65
N PHE A 124 0.49 -11.94 5.61
CA PHE A 124 -0.34 -13.06 5.12
C PHE A 124 -0.51 -14.17 6.17
N LYS A 125 0.56 -14.44 6.93
CA LYS A 125 0.55 -15.43 8.02
C LYS A 125 -0.19 -14.88 9.24
N GLU A 126 0.11 -13.64 9.64
CA GLU A 126 -0.48 -13.00 10.82
C GLU A 126 -2.01 -12.81 10.72
N CYS A 127 -2.52 -12.48 9.53
CA CYS A 127 -3.93 -12.16 9.35
C CYS A 127 -4.87 -13.37 9.56
N ALA A 128 -4.34 -14.58 9.72
CA ALA A 128 -5.11 -15.83 9.81
C ALA A 128 -6.21 -15.81 10.88
N LYS A 129 -6.00 -15.05 11.96
CA LYS A 129 -6.94 -14.94 13.09
C LYS A 129 -7.90 -13.76 12.99
N GLU A 130 -7.77 -12.93 11.97
CA GLU A 130 -8.59 -11.73 11.80
C GLU A 130 -9.92 -12.05 11.12
N LYS A 131 -10.97 -11.28 11.47
CA LYS A 131 -12.32 -11.45 10.91
C LYS A 131 -12.36 -11.49 9.38
N ASN A 132 -11.50 -10.70 8.73
CA ASN A 132 -11.42 -10.57 7.27
C ASN A 132 -10.20 -11.28 6.66
N ALA A 133 -9.64 -12.28 7.34
CA ALA A 133 -8.41 -12.98 6.94
C ALA A 133 -8.38 -13.37 5.45
N SER A 134 -9.46 -13.96 4.94
CA SER A 134 -9.50 -14.46 3.56
C SER A 134 -9.45 -13.35 2.50
N LEU A 135 -10.06 -12.20 2.78
CA LEU A 135 -10.00 -11.05 1.89
C LEU A 135 -8.64 -10.35 1.98
N ILE A 136 -8.06 -10.25 3.18
CA ILE A 136 -6.70 -9.70 3.37
C ILE A 136 -5.68 -10.52 2.59
N ARG A 137 -5.71 -11.86 2.71
CA ARG A 137 -4.84 -12.76 1.94
C ARG A 137 -5.02 -12.59 0.45
N TYR A 138 -6.26 -12.47 -0.02
CA TYR A 138 -6.55 -12.23 -1.42
C TYR A 138 -5.95 -10.90 -1.91
N ASP A 139 -6.17 -9.81 -1.18
CA ASP A 139 -5.64 -8.48 -1.54
C ASP A 139 -4.10 -8.45 -1.48
N ILE A 140 -3.46 -9.17 -0.54
CA ILE A 140 -1.99 -9.37 -0.51
C ILE A 140 -1.50 -10.03 -1.81
N LEU A 141 -2.16 -11.10 -2.24
CA LEU A 141 -1.76 -11.84 -3.44
C LEU A 141 -1.97 -11.01 -4.71
N VAL A 142 -3.04 -10.21 -4.78
CA VAL A 142 -3.25 -9.23 -5.86
C VAL A 142 -2.14 -8.18 -5.85
N SER A 143 -1.79 -7.65 -4.68
CA SER A 143 -0.68 -6.70 -4.52
C SER A 143 0.64 -7.30 -5.03
N MET A 144 0.96 -8.55 -4.66
CA MET A 144 2.13 -9.28 -5.18
C MET A 144 2.06 -9.47 -6.71
N LYS A 145 0.89 -9.80 -7.25
CA LYS A 145 0.69 -9.94 -8.70
C LYS A 145 0.93 -8.64 -9.45
N ASN A 146 0.51 -7.49 -8.89
CA ASN A 146 0.79 -6.18 -9.47
C ASN A 146 2.29 -5.92 -9.56
N VAL A 147 3.05 -6.20 -8.48
CA VAL A 147 4.53 -6.07 -8.53
C VAL A 147 5.12 -6.98 -9.59
N TYR A 148 4.74 -8.26 -9.61
CA TYR A 148 5.20 -9.21 -10.63
C TYR A 148 4.90 -8.72 -12.05
N ASN A 149 3.72 -8.16 -12.29
CA ASN A 149 3.33 -7.68 -13.61
C ASN A 149 4.25 -6.56 -14.12
N GLU A 150 4.73 -5.71 -13.23
CA GLU A 150 5.65 -4.60 -13.56
C GLU A 150 7.11 -5.07 -13.68
N VAL A 151 7.61 -5.86 -12.73
CA VAL A 151 9.06 -6.16 -12.65
C VAL A 151 9.46 -7.52 -13.22
N LYS A 152 8.49 -8.40 -13.51
CA LYS A 152 8.67 -9.76 -14.05
C LYS A 152 9.67 -10.62 -13.25
N ASP A 153 9.71 -10.44 -11.95
CA ASP A 153 10.59 -11.19 -11.04
C ASP A 153 9.87 -12.50 -10.62
N GLU A 154 10.30 -13.62 -11.18
CA GLU A 154 9.70 -14.94 -10.94
C GLU A 154 9.70 -15.34 -9.45
N SER A 155 10.66 -14.86 -8.65
CA SER A 155 10.69 -15.16 -7.22
C SER A 155 9.45 -14.65 -6.47
N ILE A 156 8.79 -13.60 -6.97
CA ILE A 156 7.52 -13.11 -6.42
C ILE A 156 6.42 -14.16 -6.64
N LYS A 157 6.33 -14.69 -7.86
CA LYS A 157 5.32 -15.68 -8.23
C LYS A 157 5.51 -16.96 -7.45
N GLU A 158 6.74 -17.44 -7.35
CA GLU A 158 7.09 -18.62 -6.55
C GLU A 158 6.66 -18.46 -5.08
N LYS A 159 7.01 -17.33 -4.45
CA LYS A 159 6.61 -17.01 -3.07
C LYS A 159 5.08 -16.93 -2.93
N ALA A 160 4.39 -16.29 -3.87
CA ALA A 160 2.93 -16.17 -3.83
C ALA A 160 2.25 -17.55 -3.92
N LEU A 161 2.71 -18.42 -4.82
CA LEU A 161 2.20 -19.79 -4.94
C LEU A 161 2.48 -20.62 -3.68
N ALA A 162 3.69 -20.51 -3.11
CA ALA A 162 4.03 -21.17 -1.85
C ALA A 162 3.11 -20.72 -0.70
N LEU A 163 2.80 -19.42 -0.60
CA LEU A 163 1.85 -18.90 0.39
C LEU A 163 0.44 -19.45 0.19
N ILE A 164 -0.01 -19.56 -1.06
CA ILE A 164 -1.32 -20.12 -1.38
C ILE A 164 -1.43 -21.57 -0.89
N GLU A 165 -0.39 -22.39 -1.06
CA GLU A 165 -0.40 -23.78 -0.59
C GLU A 165 -0.49 -23.91 0.94
N THR A 166 -0.19 -22.85 1.70
CA THR A 166 -0.40 -22.85 3.16
C THR A 166 -1.86 -22.67 3.59
N GLU A 167 -2.76 -22.31 2.67
CA GLU A 167 -4.19 -22.19 2.95
C GLU A 167 -4.83 -23.58 3.11
N LYS A 168 -5.45 -23.80 4.27
CA LYS A 168 -6.07 -25.08 4.63
C LYS A 168 -7.49 -25.22 4.10
N ASP A 169 -8.18 -24.09 3.91
CA ASP A 169 -9.51 -24.09 3.31
C ASP A 169 -9.39 -24.22 1.78
N ALA A 170 -9.78 -25.39 1.25
CA ALA A 170 -9.70 -25.69 -0.17
C ALA A 170 -10.48 -24.68 -1.06
N LYS A 171 -11.58 -24.10 -0.57
CA LYS A 171 -12.34 -23.07 -1.30
C LYS A 171 -11.51 -21.81 -1.46
N TYR A 172 -10.88 -21.34 -0.39
CA TYR A 172 -10.04 -20.14 -0.44
C TYR A 172 -8.72 -20.39 -1.16
N GLN A 173 -8.11 -21.56 -0.97
CA GLN A 173 -6.92 -21.95 -1.73
C GLN A 173 -7.19 -21.88 -3.24
N LYS A 174 -8.29 -22.48 -3.72
CA LYS A 174 -8.70 -22.42 -5.13
C LYS A 174 -8.96 -20.98 -5.59
N LYS A 175 -9.60 -20.16 -4.76
CA LYS A 175 -9.84 -18.73 -5.04
C LYS A 175 -8.53 -17.97 -5.18
N TYR A 176 -7.56 -18.18 -4.29
CA TYR A 176 -6.28 -17.49 -4.35
C TYR A 176 -5.46 -17.88 -5.59
N LYS A 177 -5.52 -19.16 -6.01
CA LYS A 177 -4.90 -19.63 -7.25
C LYS A 177 -5.39 -18.84 -8.48
N THR A 178 -6.63 -18.33 -8.49
CA THR A 178 -7.14 -17.58 -9.65
C THR A 178 -6.44 -16.24 -9.87
N VAL A 179 -5.82 -15.65 -8.84
CA VAL A 179 -5.03 -14.41 -8.97
C VAL A 179 -3.80 -14.64 -9.85
N TRP A 180 -3.29 -15.87 -9.89
CA TRP A 180 -2.03 -16.25 -10.53
C TRP A 180 -2.21 -17.19 -11.72
N LYS A 181 -3.44 -17.41 -12.18
CA LYS A 181 -3.68 -18.08 -13.46
C LYS A 181 -3.15 -17.21 -14.60
N ALA A 182 -2.62 -17.89 -15.61
CA ALA A 182 -2.15 -17.28 -16.86
C ALA A 182 -3.30 -16.61 -17.61
#